data_AF-A0A182LXR2-F1
#
_entry.id   AF-A0A182LXR2-F1
#
_cell.length_a   1.000
_cell.length_b   1.000
_cell.length_c   1.000
_cell.angle_alpha   90.00
_cell.angle_beta   90.00
_cell.angle_gamma   90.00
#
_symmetry.space_group_name_H-M   'P 1'
#
loop_
_entity.id
_entity.type
_entity.pdbx_description
1 polymer ?
#
loop_
_entity_poly.entity_id
_entity_poly.type
_entity_poly.pdbx_seq_one_letter_code
_entity_poly.pdbx_strand_id
1 'polypeptide(L)'
;LCEQVKKTYPSELPKCYAVFVSNERRTVPLWRQKAGRGDEKLVIWDYHVFFMHNPSPNRCLVFDLDTTLPFPTYFHKYVTETFRSDYALTPEHHR
;
A
#
# COMPACT_ATOMS: atom_id res chain seq x y z
N LEU A 1 -11.85 5.29 5.02
CA LEU A 1 -12.24 4.26 4.02
C LEU A 1 -13.09 3.15 4.63
N CYS A 2 -12.61 2.41 5.64
CA CYS A 2 -13.39 1.33 6.27
C CYS A 2 -14.79 1.76 6.74
N GLU A 3 -14.87 2.90 7.44
CA GLU A 3 -16.15 3.44 7.94
C GLU A 3 -17.11 3.82 6.81
N GLN A 4 -16.59 4.31 5.68
CA GLN A 4 -17.39 4.63 4.51
C GLN A 4 -17.96 3.35 3.88
N VAL A 5 -17.15 2.30 3.73
CA VAL A 5 -17.63 1.00 3.23
C VAL A 5 -18.68 0.41 4.17
N LYS A 6 -18.45 0.46 5.49
CA LYS A 6 -19.43 -0.01 6.48
C LYS A 6 -20.80 0.67 6.33
N LYS A 7 -20.82 1.97 6.04
CA LYS A 7 -22.04 2.77 5.88
C LYS A 7 -22.72 2.55 4.52
N THR A 8 -21.94 2.49 3.43
CA THR A 8 -22.49 2.48 2.07
C THR A 8 -22.64 1.08 1.48
N TYR A 9 -21.72 0.16 1.81
CA TYR A 9 -21.64 -1.19 1.26
C TYR A 9 -21.27 -2.22 2.36
N PRO A 10 -22.12 -2.43 3.38
CA PRO A 10 -21.79 -3.26 4.53
C PRO A 10 -21.44 -4.71 4.16
N SER A 11 -22.02 -5.27 3.09
CA SER A 11 -21.72 -6.62 2.60
C SER A 11 -20.31 -6.76 2.01
N GLU A 12 -19.67 -5.65 1.63
CA GLU A 12 -18.31 -5.64 1.09
C GLU A 12 -17.25 -5.50 2.19
N LEU A 13 -17.61 -4.99 3.38
CA LEU A 13 -16.67 -4.77 4.47
C LEU A 13 -15.85 -6.02 4.88
N PRO A 14 -16.41 -7.25 4.91
CA PRO A 14 -15.63 -8.47 5.21
C PRO A 14 -14.55 -8.79 4.17
N LYS A 15 -14.60 -8.15 2.99
CA LYS A 15 -13.65 -8.30 1.88
C LYS A 15 -12.62 -7.16 1.87
N CYS A 16 -12.62 -6.32 2.90
CA CYS A 16 -11.76 -5.15 3.03
C CYS A 16 -10.77 -5.32 4.18
N TYR A 17 -9.58 -4.75 3.99
CA TYR A 17 -8.47 -4.87 4.93
C TYR A 17 -7.80 -3.52 5.12
N ALA A 18 -7.47 -3.18 6.36
CA ALA A 18 -6.45 -2.19 6.65
C ALA A 18 -5.12 -2.94 6.72
N VAL A 19 -4.21 -2.64 5.79
CA VAL A 19 -2.92 -3.32 5.69
C VAL A 19 -1.86 -2.42 6.31
N PHE A 20 -1.18 -2.93 7.33
CA PHE A 20 -0.03 -2.27 7.95
C PHE A 20 1.24 -2.86 7.34
N VAL A 21 2.16 -1.98 6.96
CA VAL A 21 3.50 -2.35 6.50
C VAL A 21 4.52 -1.69 7.40
N SER A 22 5.38 -2.49 8.01
CA SER A 22 6.47 -2.04 8.87
C SER A 22 7.48 -3.19 8.98
N ASN A 23 8.60 -2.96 9.66
CA ASN A 23 9.58 -4.00 9.96
C ASN A 23 10.19 -3.74 11.35
N GLU A 24 11.05 -4.64 11.83
CA GLU A 24 11.66 -4.53 13.18
C GLU A 24 12.41 -3.21 13.39
N ARG A 25 13.00 -2.67 12.31
CA ARG A 25 13.78 -1.43 12.35
C ARG A 25 12.93 -0.18 12.15
N ARG A 26 11.65 -0.33 11.78
CA ARG A 26 10.77 0.79 11.39
C ARG A 26 11.44 1.65 10.31
N THR A 27 11.93 0.98 9.28
CA THR A 27 12.59 1.62 8.14
C THR A 27 12.18 0.91 6.87
N VAL A 28 10.96 1.19 6.41
CA VAL A 28 10.37 0.56 5.21
C VAL A 28 10.40 1.54 4.03
N PRO A 29 11.16 1.24 2.95
CA PRO A 29 11.23 2.10 1.78
C PRO A 29 10.02 1.84 0.87
N LEU A 30 9.29 2.91 0.56
CA LEU A 30 8.15 2.92 -0.35
C LEU A 30 8.39 3.94 -1.47
N TRP A 31 8.29 3.47 -2.71
CA TRP A 31 8.35 4.30 -3.93
C TRP A 31 6.97 4.84 -4.29
N ARG A 32 6.93 5.80 -5.22
CA ARG A 32 5.68 6.41 -5.69
C ARG A 32 4.88 7.01 -4.54
N GLN A 33 5.53 7.70 -3.62
CA GLN A 33 4.88 8.36 -2.48
C GLN A 33 4.86 9.88 -2.68
N LYS A 34 3.74 10.55 -2.42
CA LYS A 34 3.53 11.99 -2.66
C LYS A 34 4.54 12.87 -1.93
N ALA A 35 4.93 12.48 -0.72
CA ALA A 35 5.95 13.16 0.09
C ALA A 35 7.39 12.93 -0.42
N GLY A 36 7.58 11.95 -1.32
CA GLY A 36 8.88 11.60 -1.89
C GLY A 36 9.43 12.68 -2.82
N ARG A 37 10.76 12.80 -2.82
CA ARG A 37 11.50 13.73 -3.68
C ARG A 37 12.10 12.98 -4.89
N GLY A 38 12.48 13.74 -5.92
CA GLY A 38 13.01 13.19 -7.18
C GLY A 38 11.96 12.42 -8.00
N ASP A 39 12.44 11.75 -9.06
CA ASP A 39 11.59 11.05 -10.04
C ASP A 39 11.01 9.75 -9.48
N GLU A 40 11.75 9.12 -8.57
CA GLU A 40 11.38 7.86 -7.92
C GLU A 40 10.34 8.03 -6.80
N LYS A 41 10.24 9.25 -6.24
CA LYS A 41 9.29 9.56 -5.17
C LYS A 41 9.41 8.60 -3.97
N LEU A 42 10.65 8.28 -3.59
CA LEU A 42 10.95 7.39 -2.47
C LEU A 42 10.75 8.08 -1.12
N VAL A 43 10.15 7.36 -0.17
CA VAL A 43 10.04 7.73 1.25
C VAL A 43 10.39 6.51 2.09
N ILE A 44 11.14 6.73 3.19
CA ILE A 44 11.39 5.71 4.21
C ILE A 44 10.41 5.99 5.36
N TRP A 45 9.46 5.09 5.56
CA TRP A 45 8.48 5.18 6.63
C TRP A 45 8.89 4.32 7.83
N ASP A 46 8.43 4.70 9.02
CA ASP A 46 8.45 3.84 10.20
C ASP A 46 7.37 2.76 10.12
N TYR A 47 6.18 3.14 9.68
CA TYR A 47 5.13 2.25 9.20
C TYR A 47 4.28 2.97 8.15
N HIS A 48 3.59 2.22 7.30
CA HIS A 48 2.59 2.75 6.37
C HIS A 48 1.30 1.95 6.45
N VAL A 49 0.17 2.61 6.20
CA VAL A 49 -1.15 1.96 6.19
C VAL A 49 -1.88 2.30 4.90
N PHE A 50 -2.36 1.28 4.21
CA PHE A 50 -3.24 1.43 3.07
C PHE A 50 -4.47 0.55 3.20
N PHE A 51 -5.52 0.89 2.46
CA PHE A 51 -6.75 0.12 2.43
C PHE A 51 -6.77 -0.80 1.21
N MET A 52 -7.19 -2.04 1.41
CA MET A 52 -7.30 -3.05 0.36
C MET A 52 -8.72 -3.58 0.29
N HIS A 53 -9.27 -3.69 -0.92
CA HIS A 53 -10.54 -4.36 -1.19
C HIS A 53 -10.28 -5.56 -2.10
N ASN A 54 -10.55 -6.76 -1.60
CA ASN A 54 -10.28 -8.02 -2.29
C ASN A 54 -11.57 -8.83 -2.46
N PRO A 55 -12.48 -8.43 -3.38
CA PRO A 55 -13.72 -9.16 -3.59
C PRO A 55 -13.51 -10.49 -4.33
N SER A 56 -12.41 -10.62 -5.08
CA SER A 56 -11.93 -11.86 -5.69
C SER A 56 -10.45 -11.70 -6.08
N PRO A 57 -9.69 -12.81 -6.24
CA PRO A 57 -8.24 -12.76 -6.47
C PRO A 57 -7.79 -11.85 -7.63
N ASN A 58 -8.58 -11.78 -8.71
CA ASN A 58 -8.25 -10.98 -9.90
C ASN A 58 -8.79 -9.53 -9.85
N ARG A 59 -9.47 -9.15 -8.76
CA ARG A 59 -10.11 -7.84 -8.61
C ARG A 59 -9.64 -7.07 -7.38
N CYS A 60 -8.49 -7.47 -6.81
CA CYS A 60 -7.93 -6.82 -5.64
C CYS A 60 -7.46 -5.40 -5.97
N LEU A 61 -8.02 -4.42 -5.26
CA LEU A 61 -7.74 -2.99 -5.39
C LEU A 61 -7.07 -2.46 -4.12
N VAL A 62 -6.12 -1.56 -4.31
CA VAL A 62 -5.43 -0.82 -3.26
C VAL A 62 -5.82 0.65 -3.32
N PHE A 63 -6.08 1.19 -2.14
CA PHE A 63 -6.43 2.58 -1.88
C PHE A 63 -5.40 3.11 -0.89
N ASP A 64 -4.33 3.69 -1.42
CA ASP A 64 -3.32 4.41 -0.66
C ASP A 64 -3.51 5.91 -0.90
N LEU A 65 -3.70 6.70 0.16
CA LEU A 65 -3.88 8.14 0.03
C LEU A 65 -2.55 8.86 -0.21
N ASP A 66 -1.43 8.23 0.11
CA ASP A 66 -0.09 8.81 0.01
C ASP A 66 0.64 8.42 -1.27
N THR A 67 0.08 7.52 -2.10
CA THR A 67 0.71 7.13 -3.37
C THR A 67 0.52 8.17 -4.47
N THR A 68 1.48 8.25 -5.40
CA THR A 68 1.37 8.96 -6.69
C THR A 68 0.76 8.08 -7.79
N LEU A 69 0.50 6.80 -7.50
CA LEU A 69 -0.24 5.91 -8.40
C LEU A 69 -1.73 6.31 -8.45
N PRO A 70 -2.51 5.81 -9.43
CA PRO A 70 -3.95 6.02 -9.46
C PRO A 70 -4.64 5.57 -8.16
N PHE A 71 -5.73 6.25 -7.82
CA PHE A 71 -6.55 5.93 -6.66
C PHE A 71 -7.97 5.56 -7.09
N PRO A 72 -8.41 4.29 -6.96
CA PRO A 72 -7.61 3.11 -6.57
C PRO A 72 -6.67 2.63 -7.70
N THR A 73 -5.78 1.69 -7.36
CA THR A 73 -4.96 0.94 -8.32
C THR A 73 -5.07 -0.57 -8.08
N TYR A 74 -4.70 -1.38 -9.07
CA TYR A 74 -4.63 -2.83 -8.91
C TYR A 74 -3.50 -3.25 -7.98
N PHE A 75 -3.75 -4.29 -7.17
CA PHE A 75 -2.79 -4.80 -6.20
C PHE A 75 -1.42 -5.13 -6.81
N HIS A 76 -1.39 -5.85 -7.94
CA HIS A 76 -0.12 -6.24 -8.59
C HIS A 76 0.72 -5.01 -8.99
N LYS A 77 0.06 -3.95 -9.48
CA LYS A 77 0.72 -2.71 -9.88
C LYS A 77 1.23 -1.97 -8.66
N TYR A 78 0.41 -1.86 -7.62
CA TYR A 78 0.79 -1.23 -6.36
C TYR A 78 2.02 -1.90 -5.75
N VAL A 79 2.01 -3.23 -5.63
CA VAL A 79 3.13 -3.97 -5.02
C VAL A 79 4.41 -3.81 -5.82
N THR A 80 4.33 -3.99 -7.15
CA THR A 80 5.50 -3.90 -8.03
C THR A 80 6.12 -2.50 -8.01
N GLU A 81 5.31 -1.45 -8.06
CA GLU A 81 5.82 -0.08 -8.16
C GLU A 81 6.13 0.58 -6.81
N THR A 82 5.42 0.22 -5.73
CA THR A 82 5.59 0.82 -4.40
C THR A 82 6.65 0.08 -3.60
N PHE A 83 6.61 -1.25 -3.59
CA PHE A 83 7.54 -2.05 -2.81
C PHE A 83 8.76 -2.48 -3.61
N ARG A 84 8.61 -2.79 -4.91
CA ARG A 84 9.69 -3.44 -5.68
C ARG A 84 10.17 -4.73 -4.98
N SER A 85 11.22 -5.34 -5.51
CA SER A 85 11.77 -6.59 -4.97
C SER A 85 12.65 -6.34 -3.74
N ASP A 86 12.45 -7.12 -2.66
CA ASP A 86 13.33 -7.11 -1.48
C ASP A 86 14.77 -7.50 -1.80
N TYR A 87 15.01 -8.27 -2.87
CA TYR A 87 16.36 -8.59 -3.33
C TYR A 87 17.21 -7.36 -3.69
N ALA A 88 16.57 -6.21 -3.94
CA ALA A 88 17.24 -4.94 -4.21
C ALA A 88 17.44 -4.09 -2.92
N LEU A 89 17.01 -4.57 -1.76
CA LEU A 89 17.09 -3.88 -0.48
C LEU A 89 18.15 -4.50 0.43
N THR A 90 18.66 -3.72 1.38
CA THR A 90 19.41 -4.30 2.50
C THR A 90 18.44 -5.00 3.47
N PRO A 91 18.87 -6.04 4.20
CA PRO A 91 17.99 -6.79 5.11
C PRO A 91 17.26 -5.93 6.15
N GLU A 92 17.86 -4.81 6.55
CA GLU A 92 17.29 -3.84 7.49
C GLU A 92 16.03 -3.12 6.94
N HIS A 93 15.81 -3.19 5.63
CA HIS A 93 14.72 -2.55 4.91
C HIS A 93 13.67 -3.51 4.34
N HIS A 94 13.80 -4.83 4.57
CA HIS A 94 12.78 -5.81 4.18
C HIS A 94 11.45 -5.54 4.90
N ARG A 95 10.32 -5.90 4.29
CA ARG A 95 8.96 -5.53 4.74
C ARG A 95 8.07 -6.73 4.93
#